data_AF-A0A1I5MYW9-F1
#
_entry.id   AF-A0A1I5MYW9-F1
#
_cell.length_a   1.000
_cell.length_b   1.000
_cell.length_c   1.000
_cell.angle_alpha   90.00
_cell.angle_beta   90.00
_cell.angle_gamma   90.00
#
_symmetry.space_group_name_H-M   'P 1'
#
loop_
_entity.id
_entity.type
_entity.pdbx_description
1 polymer ?
#
loop_
_entity_poly.entity_id
_entity_poly.type
_entity_poly.pdbx_seq_one_letter_code
_entity_poly.pdbx_strand_id
1 'polypeptide(L)'
;MADDSSKGSSNWGMIALAGVAVLGWLFTAYFWNYSDNLEERLTAEVEDAEARLVVLEQDLSEQIEAAGTVEELETRSAELTPEVESLTAERDALTGEIETLTPQVAGLEQELAGLEDEIAARREMIAGLEEEVQPLREEIAGFESRRAELADEIATQTEELSAIGARLEESRAQEAELRQTLARLSEDNARLSQEAAEAEQRLQAAISEETAIRDELAAAQDEVATLEQRYATLQQGITTLTDRRTLLEEDVTSAEDHLSDLQELLTALTGEVASRSAQLLEVEQRIAALRAGTPPAAGPAGPEPMAEEAPQAAPMVEGEAERPAAPMPADDAAQPAAPMPEGDEDAAAPLTAPEGDQAAAAPAVDGPTGAAPNVFGMATVFPGNNADALAPDAMPLAEEASAAEGDAPAAGSELAGEYSWGQLMAAFHDDETFRMWGIRDIPDISGTYAFDGELLSLTEVTGDGPTDRFPMECVVAINEAGDGFALSPSGDSCLILDGATFTAVAPTAQ
;
A
#
# COMPACT_ATOMS: atom_id res chain seq x y z
N MET A 1 -236.54 -63.71 -40.85
CA MET A 1 -236.01 -65.09 -40.83
C MET A 1 -234.49 -64.94 -40.92
N ALA A 2 -233.69 -65.34 -39.93
CA ALA A 2 -233.77 -66.55 -39.10
C ALA A 2 -233.56 -67.84 -39.94
N ASP A 3 -232.84 -68.85 -39.49
CA ASP A 3 -232.34 -69.09 -38.12
C ASP A 3 -231.12 -70.03 -38.09
N ASP A 4 -230.39 -70.03 -36.96
CA ASP A 4 -229.54 -71.13 -36.42
C ASP A 4 -228.42 -71.74 -37.34
N SER A 5 -227.54 -72.67 -36.96
CA SER A 5 -227.04 -73.13 -35.65
C SER A 5 -225.59 -73.64 -35.76
N SER A 6 -224.96 -73.83 -34.59
CA SER A 6 -223.81 -74.67 -34.20
C SER A 6 -222.93 -75.48 -35.21
N LYS A 7 -221.67 -75.69 -34.80
CA LYS A 7 -220.72 -76.79 -35.15
C LYS A 7 -220.15 -76.87 -36.60
N GLY A 8 -218.85 -76.57 -36.71
CA GLY A 8 -217.87 -77.56 -37.21
C GLY A 8 -217.16 -77.35 -38.57
N SER A 9 -215.84 -77.58 -38.53
CA SER A 9 -214.93 -77.99 -39.62
C SER A 9 -214.22 -76.95 -40.55
N SER A 10 -212.88 -77.02 -40.46
CA SER A 10 -211.83 -77.00 -41.51
C SER A 10 -211.35 -75.74 -42.27
N ASN A 11 -210.03 -75.78 -42.54
CA ASN A 11 -209.18 -75.02 -43.48
C ASN A 11 -208.97 -73.52 -43.15
N TRP A 12 -207.77 -72.98 -42.89
CA TRP A 12 -206.38 -73.19 -43.38
C TRP A 12 -206.07 -72.56 -44.75
N GLY A 13 -205.53 -71.33 -44.72
CA GLY A 13 -204.95 -70.60 -45.86
C GLY A 13 -204.67 -69.12 -45.52
N MET A 14 -203.71 -68.49 -46.21
CA MET A 14 -203.47 -67.03 -46.26
C MET A 14 -203.01 -66.31 -44.97
N ILE A 15 -201.77 -66.55 -44.53
CA ILE A 15 -201.06 -65.75 -43.48
C ILE A 15 -199.80 -65.02 -44.03
N ALA A 16 -199.46 -65.21 -45.32
CA ALA A 16 -198.07 -65.15 -45.78
C ALA A 16 -197.48 -63.79 -46.27
N LEU A 17 -198.25 -62.69 -46.37
CA LEU A 17 -197.81 -61.51 -47.15
C LEU A 17 -197.58 -60.18 -46.40
N ALA A 18 -198.00 -60.03 -45.15
CA ALA A 18 -197.89 -58.74 -44.44
C ALA A 18 -196.47 -58.42 -43.90
N GLY A 19 -195.65 -59.44 -43.61
CA GLY A 19 -194.38 -59.26 -42.90
C GLY A 19 -193.21 -58.67 -43.73
N VAL A 20 -193.26 -58.78 -45.05
CA VAL A 20 -192.11 -58.48 -45.93
C VAL A 20 -191.87 -56.97 -46.07
N ALA A 21 -192.93 -56.16 -46.12
CA ALA A 21 -192.83 -54.72 -46.37
C ALA A 21 -192.12 -53.94 -45.23
N VAL A 22 -192.28 -54.37 -43.98
CA VAL A 22 -191.69 -53.71 -42.80
C VAL A 22 -190.19 -54.00 -42.70
N LEU A 23 -189.77 -55.24 -43.03
CA LEU A 23 -188.36 -55.61 -43.05
C LEU A 23 -187.59 -54.87 -44.16
N GLY A 24 -188.22 -54.62 -45.32
CA GLY A 24 -187.65 -53.79 -46.38
C GLY A 24 -187.32 -52.37 -45.92
N TRP A 25 -188.25 -51.72 -45.22
CA TRP A 25 -188.06 -50.37 -44.68
C TRP A 25 -186.97 -50.29 -43.60
N LEU A 26 -186.88 -51.29 -42.72
CA LEU A 26 -185.80 -51.38 -41.73
C LEU A 26 -184.43 -51.58 -42.37
N PHE A 27 -184.34 -52.37 -43.44
CA PHE A 27 -183.08 -52.58 -44.18
C PHE A 27 -182.58 -51.29 -44.84
N THR A 28 -183.46 -50.52 -45.48
CA THR A 28 -183.09 -49.22 -46.09
C THR A 28 -182.67 -48.18 -45.06
N ALA A 29 -183.31 -48.14 -43.89
CA ALA A 29 -182.93 -47.23 -42.80
C ALA A 29 -181.55 -47.57 -42.20
N TYR A 30 -181.26 -48.86 -42.03
CA TYR A 30 -179.96 -49.34 -41.52
C TYR A 30 -178.82 -49.05 -42.51
N PHE A 31 -179.05 -49.26 -43.80
CA PHE A 31 -178.03 -49.03 -44.84
C PHE A 31 -177.63 -47.55 -44.95
N TRP A 32 -178.58 -46.62 -44.84
CA TRP A 32 -178.27 -45.18 -44.93
C TRP A 32 -177.53 -44.66 -43.68
N ASN A 33 -177.87 -45.16 -42.49
CA ASN A 33 -177.08 -44.91 -41.27
C ASN A 33 -175.67 -45.55 -41.31
N TYR A 34 -175.36 -46.38 -42.32
CA TYR A 34 -174.05 -47.00 -42.52
C TYR A 34 -173.23 -46.34 -43.65
N SER A 35 -173.86 -45.63 -44.60
CA SER A 35 -173.16 -45.00 -45.73
C SER A 35 -172.42 -43.73 -45.34
N ASP A 36 -173.08 -42.81 -44.63
CA ASP A 36 -172.58 -41.44 -44.45
C ASP A 36 -171.32 -41.39 -43.57
N ASN A 37 -171.13 -42.40 -42.71
CA ASN A 37 -169.99 -42.53 -41.77
C ASN A 37 -168.67 -42.96 -42.44
N LEU A 38 -168.63 -43.11 -43.77
CA LEU A 38 -167.43 -43.46 -44.53
C LEU A 38 -166.76 -42.23 -45.17
N GLU A 39 -167.52 -41.18 -45.48
CA GLU A 39 -167.06 -40.07 -46.32
C GLU A 39 -166.27 -39.02 -45.51
N GLU A 40 -166.71 -38.69 -44.29
CA GLU A 40 -165.97 -37.83 -43.34
C GLU A 40 -164.59 -38.41 -42.95
N ARG A 41 -164.43 -39.74 -43.03
CA ARG A 41 -163.17 -40.41 -42.68
C ARG A 41 -162.12 -40.27 -43.76
N LEU A 42 -162.51 -40.29 -45.03
CA LEU A 42 -161.58 -40.17 -46.16
C LEU A 42 -161.03 -38.75 -46.30
N THR A 43 -161.82 -37.71 -46.00
CA THR A 43 -161.32 -36.34 -45.98
C THR A 43 -160.35 -36.10 -44.83
N ALA A 44 -160.68 -36.59 -43.62
CA ALA A 44 -159.80 -36.49 -42.46
C ALA A 44 -158.47 -37.26 -42.65
N GLU A 45 -158.50 -38.45 -43.26
CA GLU A 45 -157.29 -39.23 -43.56
C GLU A 45 -156.43 -38.58 -44.68
N VAL A 46 -157.01 -37.75 -45.57
CA VAL A 46 -156.25 -36.95 -46.55
C VAL A 46 -155.60 -35.71 -45.92
N GLU A 47 -156.33 -34.95 -45.08
CA GLU A 47 -155.78 -33.76 -44.41
C GLU A 47 -154.67 -34.12 -43.41
N ASP A 48 -154.80 -35.26 -42.71
CA ASP A 48 -153.75 -35.87 -41.88
C ASP A 48 -152.56 -36.37 -42.72
N ALA A 49 -152.79 -36.89 -43.93
CA ALA A 49 -151.70 -37.28 -44.84
C ALA A 49 -150.93 -36.07 -45.39
N GLU A 50 -151.62 -34.99 -45.78
CA GLU A 50 -150.97 -33.74 -46.23
C GLU A 50 -150.19 -33.07 -45.08
N ALA A 51 -150.77 -33.01 -43.87
CA ALA A 51 -150.06 -32.53 -42.68
C ALA A 51 -148.80 -33.35 -42.38
N ARG A 52 -148.86 -34.69 -42.50
CA ARG A 52 -147.70 -35.57 -42.34
C ARG A 52 -146.66 -35.40 -43.44
N LEU A 53 -147.05 -35.10 -44.68
CA LEU A 53 -146.10 -34.79 -45.75
C LEU A 53 -145.36 -33.48 -45.48
N VAL A 54 -146.05 -32.43 -45.03
CA VAL A 54 -145.41 -31.17 -44.61
C VAL A 54 -144.46 -31.38 -43.43
N VAL A 55 -144.84 -32.19 -42.44
CA VAL A 55 -143.96 -32.56 -41.33
C VAL A 55 -142.77 -33.39 -41.81
N LEU A 56 -142.93 -34.35 -42.73
CA LEU A 56 -141.80 -35.10 -43.31
C LEU A 56 -140.87 -34.21 -44.14
N GLU A 57 -141.41 -33.24 -44.88
CA GLU A 57 -140.63 -32.28 -45.67
C GLU A 57 -139.85 -31.33 -44.75
N GLN A 58 -140.44 -30.94 -43.61
CA GLN A 58 -139.73 -30.22 -42.55
C GLN A 58 -138.64 -31.09 -41.90
N ASP A 59 -138.96 -32.30 -41.41
CA ASP A 59 -138.02 -33.27 -40.82
C ASP A 59 -136.84 -33.57 -41.78
N LEU A 60 -137.11 -33.65 -43.08
CA LEU A 60 -136.10 -33.86 -44.11
C LEU A 60 -135.25 -32.59 -44.32
N SER A 61 -135.85 -31.39 -44.28
CA SER A 61 -135.09 -30.14 -44.34
C SER A 61 -134.20 -29.94 -43.10
N GLU A 62 -134.70 -30.24 -41.91
CA GLU A 62 -133.93 -30.21 -40.66
C GLU A 62 -132.84 -31.30 -40.65
N GLN A 63 -133.08 -32.49 -41.22
CA GLN A 63 -132.04 -33.50 -41.43
C GLN A 63 -131.01 -33.10 -42.50
N ILE A 64 -131.38 -32.36 -43.55
CA ILE A 64 -130.44 -31.86 -44.56
C ILE A 64 -129.59 -30.72 -43.98
N GLU A 65 -130.18 -29.82 -43.20
CA GLU A 65 -129.44 -28.77 -42.48
C GLU A 65 -128.53 -29.37 -41.40
N ALA A 66 -129.02 -30.33 -40.61
CA ALA A 66 -128.20 -31.08 -39.66
C ALA A 66 -127.08 -31.87 -40.35
N ALA A 67 -127.35 -32.53 -41.48
CA ALA A 67 -126.32 -33.21 -42.28
C ALA A 67 -125.29 -32.21 -42.81
N GLY A 68 -125.70 -31.01 -43.21
CA GLY A 68 -124.79 -29.90 -43.54
C GLY A 68 -123.92 -29.49 -42.37
N THR A 69 -124.45 -29.42 -41.14
CA THR A 69 -123.62 -29.17 -39.95
C THR A 69 -122.70 -30.35 -39.60
N VAL A 70 -123.08 -31.58 -39.93
CA VAL A 70 -122.20 -32.76 -39.77
C VAL A 70 -121.09 -32.73 -40.82
N GLU A 71 -121.38 -32.38 -42.08
CA GLU A 71 -120.37 -32.22 -43.14
C GLU A 71 -119.44 -31.03 -42.87
N GLU A 72 -119.92 -29.93 -42.28
CA GLU A 72 -119.08 -28.85 -41.76
C GLU A 72 -118.19 -29.34 -40.61
N LEU A 73 -118.75 -30.11 -39.64
CA LEU A 73 -117.98 -30.67 -38.53
C LEU A 73 -116.96 -31.72 -38.97
N GLU A 74 -117.26 -32.55 -39.97
CA GLU A 74 -116.32 -33.50 -40.57
C GLU A 74 -115.22 -32.76 -41.34
N THR A 75 -115.56 -31.74 -42.14
CA THR A 75 -114.58 -30.87 -42.81
C THR A 75 -113.66 -30.20 -41.79
N ARG A 76 -114.23 -29.61 -40.75
CA ARG A 76 -113.49 -28.93 -39.67
C ARG A 76 -112.66 -29.91 -38.83
N SER A 77 -113.11 -31.15 -38.67
CA SER A 77 -112.32 -32.24 -38.06
C SER A 77 -111.14 -32.64 -38.96
N ALA A 78 -111.35 -32.72 -40.28
CA ALA A 78 -110.31 -33.00 -41.26
C ALA A 78 -109.28 -31.86 -41.42
N GLU A 79 -109.66 -30.61 -41.14
CA GLU A 79 -108.74 -29.46 -41.05
C GLU A 79 -108.00 -29.42 -39.70
N LEU A 80 -108.68 -29.66 -38.58
CA LEU A 80 -108.08 -29.67 -37.24
C LEU A 80 -107.15 -30.86 -37.00
N THR A 81 -107.35 -32.00 -37.67
CA THR A 81 -106.49 -33.19 -37.53
C THR A 81 -105.03 -32.91 -37.88
N PRO A 82 -104.68 -32.42 -39.09
CA PRO A 82 -103.29 -32.07 -39.43
C PRO A 82 -102.76 -30.87 -38.63
N GLU A 83 -103.62 -29.96 -38.14
CA GLU A 83 -103.20 -28.90 -37.21
C GLU A 83 -102.76 -29.49 -35.85
N VAL A 84 -103.52 -30.46 -35.31
CA VAL A 84 -103.17 -31.19 -34.08
C VAL A 84 -101.92 -32.06 -34.26
N GLU A 85 -101.73 -32.68 -35.44
CA GLU A 85 -100.49 -33.40 -35.78
C GLU A 85 -99.29 -32.44 -35.87
N SER A 86 -99.45 -31.27 -36.51
CA SER A 86 -98.40 -30.25 -36.62
C SER A 86 -98.02 -29.68 -35.26
N LEU A 87 -99.00 -29.28 -34.44
CA LEU A 87 -98.77 -28.78 -33.08
C LEU A 87 -98.20 -29.87 -32.15
N THR A 88 -98.49 -31.15 -32.42
CA THR A 88 -97.86 -32.27 -31.73
C THR A 88 -96.39 -32.40 -32.11
N ALA A 89 -96.05 -32.35 -33.40
CA ALA A 89 -94.68 -32.41 -33.88
C ALA A 89 -93.85 -31.20 -33.40
N GLU A 90 -94.43 -29.99 -33.39
CA GLU A 90 -93.80 -28.78 -32.84
C GLU A 90 -93.57 -28.89 -31.33
N ARG A 91 -94.57 -29.36 -30.57
CA ARG A 91 -94.44 -29.63 -29.14
C ARG A 91 -93.39 -30.70 -28.83
N ASP A 92 -93.30 -31.76 -29.63
CA ASP A 92 -92.31 -32.81 -29.44
C ASP A 92 -90.89 -32.33 -29.82
N ALA A 93 -90.75 -31.48 -30.84
CA ALA A 93 -89.49 -30.82 -31.19
C ALA A 93 -89.02 -29.86 -30.07
N LEU A 94 -89.92 -29.01 -29.57
CA LEU A 94 -89.64 -28.11 -28.43
C LEU A 94 -89.33 -28.89 -27.15
N THR A 95 -89.97 -30.05 -26.94
CA THR A 95 -89.63 -30.95 -25.81
C THR A 95 -88.21 -31.49 -25.95
N GLY A 96 -87.82 -31.96 -27.13
CA GLY A 96 -86.44 -32.40 -27.40
C GLY A 96 -85.41 -31.27 -27.27
N GLU A 97 -85.76 -30.03 -27.64
CA GLU A 97 -84.91 -28.86 -27.41
C GLU A 97 -84.77 -28.53 -25.92
N ILE A 98 -85.85 -28.60 -25.13
CA ILE A 98 -85.81 -28.45 -23.67
C ILE A 98 -84.97 -29.55 -23.01
N GLU A 99 -85.14 -30.81 -23.43
CA GLU A 99 -84.32 -31.95 -22.96
C GLU A 99 -82.83 -31.79 -23.32
N THR A 100 -82.52 -31.06 -24.39
CA THR A 100 -81.15 -30.78 -24.84
C THR A 100 -80.54 -29.54 -24.18
N LEU A 101 -81.33 -28.49 -23.91
CA LEU A 101 -80.88 -27.25 -23.28
C LEU A 101 -80.75 -27.36 -21.76
N THR A 102 -81.64 -28.11 -21.10
CA THR A 102 -81.61 -28.33 -19.65
C THR A 102 -80.25 -28.81 -19.12
N PRO A 103 -79.61 -29.87 -19.69
CA PRO A 103 -78.28 -30.30 -19.25
C PRO A 103 -77.16 -29.32 -19.64
N GLN A 104 -77.33 -28.51 -20.69
CA GLN A 104 -76.38 -27.46 -21.03
C GLN A 104 -76.41 -26.31 -20.02
N VAL A 105 -77.60 -25.88 -19.58
CA VAL A 105 -77.75 -24.88 -18.51
C VAL A 105 -77.12 -25.39 -17.21
N ALA A 106 -77.44 -26.62 -16.80
CA ALA A 106 -76.83 -27.23 -15.60
C ALA A 106 -75.30 -27.37 -15.70
N GLY A 107 -74.77 -27.65 -16.90
CA GLY A 107 -73.32 -27.66 -17.15
C GLY A 107 -72.67 -26.28 -17.03
N LEU A 108 -73.31 -25.24 -17.58
CA LEU A 108 -72.84 -23.86 -17.48
C LEU A 108 -72.96 -23.30 -16.05
N GLU A 109 -73.99 -23.69 -15.29
CA GLU A 109 -74.11 -23.37 -13.86
C GLU A 109 -72.98 -24.02 -13.04
N GLN A 110 -72.59 -25.26 -13.38
CA GLN A 110 -71.45 -25.94 -12.75
C GLN A 110 -70.10 -25.34 -13.14
N GLU A 111 -69.92 -24.93 -14.40
CA GLU A 111 -68.72 -24.23 -14.88
C GLU A 111 -68.59 -22.84 -14.23
N LEU A 112 -69.70 -22.10 -14.10
CA LEU A 112 -69.75 -20.81 -13.40
C LEU A 112 -69.32 -20.96 -11.94
N ALA A 113 -69.86 -21.93 -11.20
CA ALA A 113 -69.48 -22.18 -9.82
C ALA A 113 -67.98 -22.53 -9.67
N GLY A 114 -67.44 -23.36 -10.58
CA GLY A 114 -66.01 -23.68 -10.60
C GLY A 114 -65.12 -22.47 -10.88
N LEU A 115 -65.56 -21.55 -11.74
CA LEU A 115 -64.86 -20.27 -11.99
C LEU A 115 -64.96 -19.31 -10.80
N GLU A 116 -66.09 -19.27 -10.08
CA GLU A 116 -66.24 -18.48 -8.86
C GLU A 116 -65.30 -18.98 -7.74
N ASP A 117 -65.17 -20.31 -7.57
CA ASP A 117 -64.21 -20.94 -6.65
C ASP A 117 -62.75 -20.66 -7.06
N GLU A 118 -62.39 -20.75 -8.35
CA GLU A 118 -61.02 -20.44 -8.81
C GLU A 118 -60.69 -18.95 -8.61
N ILE A 119 -61.65 -18.05 -8.85
CA ILE A 119 -61.51 -16.61 -8.59
C ILE A 119 -61.35 -16.34 -7.09
N ALA A 120 -62.05 -17.07 -6.21
CA ALA A 120 -61.87 -16.96 -4.77
C ALA A 120 -60.46 -17.40 -4.34
N ALA A 121 -60.01 -18.58 -4.76
CA ALA A 121 -58.67 -19.11 -4.46
C ALA A 121 -57.55 -18.20 -4.99
N ARG A 122 -57.70 -17.64 -6.20
CA ARG A 122 -56.73 -16.67 -6.75
C ARG A 122 -56.68 -15.35 -5.97
N ARG A 123 -57.80 -14.88 -5.41
CA ARG A 123 -57.82 -13.68 -4.54
C ARG A 123 -57.11 -13.94 -3.21
N GLU A 124 -57.30 -15.11 -2.61
CA GLU A 124 -56.58 -15.53 -1.39
C GLU A 124 -55.07 -15.64 -1.64
N MET A 125 -54.67 -16.25 -2.77
CA MET A 125 -53.26 -16.31 -3.18
C MET A 125 -52.64 -14.93 -3.41
N ILE A 126 -53.37 -13.98 -4.02
CA ILE A 126 -52.89 -12.60 -4.19
C ILE A 126 -52.71 -11.92 -2.83
N ALA A 127 -53.68 -12.04 -1.91
CA ALA A 127 -53.59 -11.45 -0.58
C ALA A 127 -52.39 -11.99 0.22
N GLY A 128 -52.12 -13.30 0.17
CA GLY A 128 -50.95 -13.90 0.79
C GLY A 128 -49.63 -13.38 0.20
N LEU A 129 -49.54 -13.27 -1.13
CA LEU A 129 -48.37 -12.70 -1.80
C LEU A 129 -48.17 -11.20 -1.48
N GLU A 130 -49.26 -10.43 -1.32
CA GLU A 130 -49.18 -9.03 -0.89
C GLU A 130 -48.68 -8.91 0.57
N GLU A 131 -49.06 -9.84 1.45
CA GLU A 131 -48.58 -9.93 2.83
C GLU A 131 -47.10 -10.38 2.91
N GLU A 132 -46.64 -11.29 2.05
CA GLU A 132 -45.22 -11.70 1.94
C GLU A 132 -44.31 -10.60 1.33
N VAL A 133 -44.80 -9.85 0.35
CA VAL A 133 -44.00 -8.84 -0.37
C VAL A 133 -43.66 -7.63 0.51
N GLN A 134 -44.49 -7.28 1.49
CA GLN A 134 -44.27 -6.11 2.32
C GLN A 134 -43.04 -6.20 3.26
N PRO A 135 -42.86 -7.26 4.09
CA PRO A 135 -41.66 -7.41 4.92
C PRO A 135 -40.38 -7.55 4.07
N LEU A 136 -40.46 -8.16 2.87
CA LEU A 136 -39.32 -8.24 1.95
C LEU A 136 -38.86 -6.84 1.47
N ARG A 137 -39.79 -5.91 1.21
CA ARG A 137 -39.44 -4.51 0.89
C ARG A 137 -38.77 -3.80 2.06
N GLU A 138 -39.25 -4.03 3.27
CA GLU A 138 -38.69 -3.45 4.50
C GLU A 138 -37.29 -4.02 4.80
N GLU A 139 -37.07 -5.31 4.53
CA GLU A 139 -35.75 -5.95 4.64
C GLU A 139 -34.76 -5.41 3.59
N ILE A 140 -35.19 -5.24 2.34
CA ILE A 140 -34.39 -4.61 1.28
C ILE A 140 -33.98 -3.19 1.67
N ALA A 141 -34.93 -2.34 2.09
CA ALA A 141 -34.62 -0.99 2.56
C ALA A 141 -33.65 -1.00 3.75
N GLY A 142 -33.80 -1.97 4.66
CA GLY A 142 -32.86 -2.20 5.76
C GLY A 142 -31.47 -2.63 5.30
N PHE A 143 -31.33 -3.42 4.24
CA PHE A 143 -30.03 -3.75 3.63
C PHE A 143 -29.41 -2.55 2.91
N GLU A 144 -30.20 -1.76 2.18
CA GLU A 144 -29.73 -0.54 1.51
C GLU A 144 -29.21 0.49 2.51
N SER A 145 -29.91 0.68 3.63
CA SER A 145 -29.46 1.56 4.73
C SER A 145 -28.15 1.08 5.35
N ARG A 146 -28.02 -0.23 5.63
CA ARG A 146 -26.77 -0.83 6.16
C ARG A 146 -25.61 -0.73 5.16
N ARG A 147 -25.88 -0.85 3.85
CA ARG A 147 -24.86 -0.67 2.81
C ARG A 147 -24.37 0.77 2.73
N ALA A 148 -25.25 1.76 2.92
CA ALA A 148 -24.86 3.16 2.97
C ALA A 148 -23.99 3.46 4.22
N GLU A 149 -24.43 3.01 5.39
CA GLU A 149 -23.69 3.15 6.66
C GLU A 149 -22.29 2.53 6.59
N LEU A 150 -22.17 1.32 6.02
CA LEU A 150 -20.86 0.67 5.80
C LEU A 150 -20.00 1.39 4.75
N ALA A 151 -20.59 2.03 3.73
CA ALA A 151 -19.83 2.79 2.74
C ALA A 151 -19.26 4.09 3.34
N ASP A 152 -20.04 4.79 4.17
CA ASP A 152 -19.59 5.97 4.92
C ASP A 152 -18.50 5.60 5.96
N GLU A 153 -18.64 4.44 6.63
CA GLU A 153 -17.60 3.92 7.53
C GLU A 153 -16.31 3.58 6.80
N ILE A 154 -16.38 2.86 5.66
CA ILE A 154 -15.22 2.53 4.83
C ILE A 154 -14.51 3.81 4.36
N ALA A 155 -15.25 4.79 3.84
CA ALA A 155 -14.68 6.07 3.41
C ALA A 155 -13.95 6.79 4.56
N THR A 156 -14.54 6.80 5.76
CA THR A 156 -13.94 7.38 6.96
C THR A 156 -12.65 6.64 7.36
N GLN A 157 -12.66 5.30 7.36
CA GLN A 157 -11.47 4.49 7.67
C GLN A 157 -10.36 4.67 6.61
N THR A 158 -10.69 4.83 5.33
CA THR A 158 -9.73 5.15 4.27
C THR A 158 -9.09 6.52 4.48
N GLU A 159 -9.86 7.55 4.86
CA GLU A 159 -9.31 8.86 5.23
C GLU A 159 -8.35 8.75 6.44
N GLU A 160 -8.75 8.05 7.51
CA GLU A 160 -7.90 7.83 8.68
C GLU A 160 -6.60 7.10 8.34
N LEU A 161 -6.65 6.03 7.53
CA LEU A 161 -5.47 5.29 7.08
C LEU A 161 -4.54 6.18 6.24
N SER A 162 -5.08 7.04 5.37
CA SER A 162 -4.27 7.98 4.59
C SER A 162 -3.54 9.00 5.48
N ALA A 163 -4.22 9.51 6.51
CA ALA A 163 -3.65 10.46 7.48
C ALA A 163 -2.58 9.80 8.38
N ILE A 164 -2.79 8.54 8.77
CA ILE A 164 -1.79 7.72 9.47
C ILE A 164 -0.57 7.47 8.59
N GLY A 165 -0.77 7.17 7.30
CA GLY A 165 0.29 7.01 6.31
C GLY A 165 1.17 8.25 6.19
N ALA A 166 0.58 9.41 5.90
CA ALA A 166 1.30 10.67 5.78
C ALA A 166 2.09 11.03 7.06
N ARG A 167 1.50 10.80 8.24
CA ARG A 167 2.16 11.03 9.53
C ARG A 167 3.32 10.05 9.81
N LEU A 168 3.23 8.82 9.30
CA LEU A 168 4.31 7.84 9.38
C LEU A 168 5.48 8.20 8.46
N GLU A 169 5.22 8.76 7.28
CA GLU A 169 6.26 9.31 6.41
C GLU A 169 6.94 10.54 7.01
N GLU A 170 6.18 11.48 7.58
CA GLU A 170 6.72 12.64 8.30
C GLU A 170 7.66 12.20 9.44
N SER A 171 7.21 11.25 10.26
CA SER A 171 7.99 10.67 11.35
C SER A 171 9.31 10.02 10.87
N ARG A 172 9.27 9.28 9.75
CA ARG A 172 10.47 8.68 9.13
C ARG A 172 11.44 9.73 8.59
N ALA A 173 10.93 10.82 8.02
CA ALA A 173 11.75 11.94 7.55
C ALA A 173 12.45 12.65 8.73
N GLN A 174 11.72 12.93 9.81
CA GLN A 174 12.28 13.50 11.04
C GLN A 174 13.34 12.57 11.67
N GLU A 175 13.10 11.25 11.69
CA GLU A 175 14.06 10.27 12.19
C GLU A 175 15.36 10.24 11.36
N ALA A 176 15.27 10.39 10.03
CA ALA A 176 16.42 10.48 9.15
C ALA A 176 17.23 11.78 9.36
N GLU A 177 16.57 12.92 9.53
CA GLU A 177 17.22 14.21 9.84
C GLU A 177 17.92 14.18 11.22
N LEU A 178 17.27 13.58 12.23
CA LEU A 178 17.86 13.39 13.55
C LEU A 178 19.09 12.47 13.50
N ARG A 179 19.05 11.37 12.73
CA ARG A 179 20.24 10.52 12.49
C ARG A 179 21.38 11.28 11.81
N GLN A 180 21.09 12.08 10.79
CA GLN A 180 22.11 12.91 10.13
C GLN A 180 22.71 13.95 11.07
N THR A 181 21.88 14.58 11.92
CA THR A 181 22.31 15.56 12.91
C THR A 181 23.18 14.94 14.00
N LEU A 182 22.83 13.75 14.49
CA LEU A 182 23.63 12.99 15.45
C LEU A 182 24.99 12.59 14.86
N ALA A 183 25.03 12.16 13.59
CA ALA A 183 26.27 11.85 12.89
C ALA A 183 27.21 13.07 12.80
N ARG A 184 26.69 14.24 12.39
CA ARG A 184 27.45 15.51 12.37
C ARG A 184 27.99 15.89 13.75
N LEU A 185 27.15 15.83 14.79
CA LEU A 185 27.55 16.14 16.16
C LEU A 185 28.65 15.20 16.68
N SER A 186 28.64 13.94 16.26
CA SER A 186 29.71 12.97 16.58
C SER A 186 31.04 13.33 15.89
N GLU A 187 30.98 13.69 14.60
CA GLU A 187 32.15 14.16 13.82
C GLU A 187 32.72 15.47 14.39
N ASP A 188 31.86 16.45 14.70
CA ASP A 188 32.25 17.70 15.35
C ASP A 188 32.88 17.47 16.72
N ASN A 189 32.35 16.55 17.53
CA ASN A 189 32.89 16.22 18.84
C ASN A 189 34.27 15.53 18.75
N ALA A 190 34.45 14.62 17.78
CA ALA A 190 35.75 13.99 17.52
C ALA A 190 36.78 15.02 17.05
N ARG A 191 36.41 15.92 16.13
CA ARG A 191 37.29 17.00 15.65
C ARG A 191 37.69 17.96 16.77
N LEU A 192 36.73 18.44 17.57
CA LEU A 192 37.01 19.30 18.72
C LEU A 192 37.89 18.62 19.78
N SER A 193 37.75 17.29 19.96
CA SER A 193 38.61 16.52 20.85
C SER A 193 40.06 16.44 20.34
N GLN A 194 40.26 16.32 19.03
CA GLN A 194 41.60 16.42 18.42
C GLN A 194 42.16 17.85 18.54
N GLU A 195 41.38 18.87 18.20
CA GLU A 195 41.79 20.28 18.30
C GLU A 195 42.23 20.65 19.73
N ALA A 196 41.53 20.13 20.75
CA ALA A 196 41.90 20.28 22.16
C ALA A 196 43.23 19.58 22.49
N ALA A 197 43.42 18.32 22.10
CA ALA A 197 44.67 17.58 22.36
C ALA A 197 45.88 18.24 21.67
N GLU A 198 45.72 18.75 20.45
CA GLU A 198 46.77 19.53 19.77
C GLU A 198 47.04 20.87 20.47
N ALA A 199 46.02 21.53 21.01
CA ALA A 199 46.19 22.77 21.78
C ALA A 199 46.93 22.52 23.10
N GLU A 200 46.64 21.43 23.80
CA GLU A 200 47.37 20.99 25.00
C GLU A 200 48.84 20.67 24.68
N GLN A 201 49.11 19.97 23.57
CA GLN A 201 50.49 19.69 23.12
C GLN A 201 51.25 21.00 22.80
N ARG A 202 50.62 21.94 22.09
CA ARG A 202 51.21 23.27 21.81
C ARG A 202 51.50 24.06 23.08
N LEU A 203 50.61 23.98 24.08
CA LEU A 203 50.79 24.63 25.38
C LEU A 203 51.97 24.02 26.16
N GLN A 204 52.09 22.68 26.19
CA GLN A 204 53.23 22.01 26.84
C GLN A 204 54.56 22.36 26.16
N ALA A 205 54.59 22.39 24.82
CA ALA A 205 55.76 22.81 24.06
C ALA A 205 56.16 24.26 24.40
N ALA A 206 55.20 25.20 24.37
CA ALA A 206 55.44 26.60 24.70
C ALA A 206 55.94 26.80 26.15
N ILE A 207 55.43 26.03 27.11
CA ILE A 207 55.94 26.04 28.50
C ILE A 207 57.40 25.56 28.55
N SER A 208 57.76 24.51 27.81
CA SER A 208 59.13 24.00 27.78
C SER A 208 60.12 24.99 27.14
N GLU A 209 59.69 25.68 26.09
CA GLU A 209 60.44 26.78 25.45
C GLU A 209 60.60 27.98 26.41
N GLU A 210 59.52 28.36 27.12
CA GLU A 210 59.55 29.43 28.12
C GLU A 210 60.43 29.09 29.33
N THR A 211 60.61 27.82 29.69
CA THR A 211 61.63 27.40 30.69
C THR A 211 63.05 27.48 30.13
N ALA A 212 63.29 26.99 28.91
CA ALA A 212 64.62 27.06 28.30
C ALA A 212 65.12 28.51 28.14
N ILE A 213 64.25 29.42 27.70
CA ILE A 213 64.56 30.86 27.56
C ILE A 213 64.86 31.51 28.92
N ARG A 214 64.23 31.06 30.02
CA ARG A 214 64.57 31.53 31.38
C ARG A 214 65.94 31.05 31.83
N ASP A 215 66.28 29.80 31.55
CA ASP A 215 67.58 29.22 31.91
C ASP A 215 68.72 29.86 31.09
N GLU A 216 68.52 30.09 29.79
CA GLU A 216 69.44 30.88 28.94
C GLU A 216 69.61 32.32 29.46
N LEU A 217 68.52 32.98 29.86
CA LEU A 217 68.55 34.34 30.42
C LEU A 217 69.30 34.39 31.76
N ALA A 218 69.20 33.36 32.59
CA ALA A 218 69.98 33.24 33.83
C ALA A 218 71.47 33.02 33.54
N ALA A 219 71.81 32.10 32.64
CA ALA A 219 73.18 31.84 32.23
C ALA A 219 73.86 33.07 31.62
N ALA A 220 73.13 33.85 30.82
CA ALA A 220 73.62 35.12 30.26
C ALA A 220 73.87 36.20 31.34
N GLN A 221 73.08 36.23 32.42
CA GLN A 221 73.32 37.14 33.55
C GLN A 221 74.58 36.72 34.34
N ASP A 222 74.80 35.43 34.56
CA ASP A 222 76.02 34.90 35.20
C ASP A 222 77.28 35.14 34.34
N GLU A 223 77.18 35.04 33.00
CA GLU A 223 78.28 35.40 32.11
C GLU A 223 78.58 36.91 32.18
N VAL A 224 77.57 37.78 32.17
CA VAL A 224 77.76 39.23 32.32
C VAL A 224 78.46 39.56 33.65
N ALA A 225 78.00 39.00 34.77
CA ALA A 225 78.66 39.19 36.07
C ALA A 225 80.11 38.69 36.08
N THR A 226 80.39 37.56 35.41
CA THR A 226 81.74 37.02 35.23
C THR A 226 82.62 37.93 34.39
N LEU A 227 82.07 38.54 33.33
CA LEU A 227 82.78 39.49 32.47
C LEU A 227 83.06 40.81 33.19
N GLU A 228 82.12 41.32 34.01
CA GLU A 228 82.34 42.49 34.87
C GLU A 228 83.47 42.24 35.88
N GLN A 229 83.50 41.07 36.53
CA GLN A 229 84.59 40.70 37.45
C GLN A 229 85.95 40.64 36.72
N ARG A 230 85.99 40.03 35.53
CA ARG A 230 87.20 39.97 34.69
C ARG A 230 87.66 41.36 34.27
N TYR A 231 86.74 42.25 33.90
CA TYR A 231 87.03 43.65 33.55
C TYR A 231 87.62 44.42 34.74
N ALA A 232 87.05 44.27 35.94
CA ALA A 232 87.58 44.88 37.16
C ALA A 232 88.99 44.37 37.50
N THR A 233 89.24 43.06 37.36
CA THR A 233 90.57 42.47 37.56
C THR A 233 91.57 42.96 36.51
N LEU A 234 91.15 43.10 35.25
CA LEU A 234 92.00 43.60 34.17
C LEU A 234 92.36 45.08 34.37
N GLN A 235 91.41 45.91 34.82
CA GLN A 235 91.66 47.30 35.20
C GLN A 235 92.66 47.40 36.36
N GLN A 236 92.53 46.57 37.41
CA GLN A 236 93.52 46.50 38.50
C GLN A 236 94.91 46.03 38.00
N GLY A 237 94.95 45.13 37.02
CA GLY A 237 96.18 44.76 36.32
C GLY A 237 96.82 45.93 35.57
N ILE A 238 96.01 46.74 34.88
CA ILE A 238 96.46 47.94 34.16
C ILE A 238 97.02 49.00 35.11
N THR A 239 96.37 49.27 36.25
CA THR A 239 96.93 50.21 37.25
C THR A 239 98.26 49.68 37.79
N THR A 240 98.30 48.42 38.22
CA THR A 240 99.52 47.79 38.78
C THR A 240 100.69 47.80 37.80
N LEU A 241 100.44 47.57 36.50
CA LEU A 241 101.45 47.67 35.45
C LEU A 241 101.86 49.12 35.16
N THR A 242 100.94 50.08 35.29
CA THR A 242 101.24 51.51 35.14
C THR A 242 102.11 52.01 36.28
N ASP A 243 101.78 51.67 37.53
CA ASP A 243 102.54 52.01 38.73
C ASP A 243 103.97 51.44 38.65
N ARG A 244 104.08 50.16 38.22
CA ARG A 244 105.38 49.50 37.99
C ARG A 244 106.17 50.16 36.85
N ARG A 245 105.51 50.63 35.78
CA ARG A 245 106.17 51.37 34.70
C ARG A 245 106.74 52.68 35.23
N THR A 246 105.97 53.46 36.00
CA THR A 246 106.45 54.73 36.57
C THR A 246 107.60 54.56 37.55
N LEU A 247 107.61 53.50 38.36
CA LEU A 247 108.75 53.17 39.23
C LEU A 247 109.98 52.76 38.41
N LEU A 248 109.81 52.02 37.31
CA LEU A 248 110.93 51.66 36.42
C LEU A 248 111.46 52.87 35.63
N GLU A 249 110.60 53.83 35.29
CA GLU A 249 110.98 55.12 34.69
C GLU A 249 111.81 55.97 35.68
N GLU A 250 111.48 55.94 36.97
CA GLU A 250 112.26 56.56 38.06
C GLU A 250 113.60 55.85 38.30
N ASP A 251 113.60 54.51 38.40
CA ASP A 251 114.83 53.68 38.52
C ASP A 251 115.81 53.94 37.36
N VAL A 252 115.31 54.02 36.12
CA VAL A 252 116.14 54.31 34.93
C VAL A 252 116.71 55.72 35.00
N THR A 253 115.91 56.72 35.38
CA THR A 253 116.39 58.11 35.53
C THR A 253 117.52 58.19 36.57
N SER A 254 117.35 57.55 37.72
CA SER A 254 118.38 57.46 38.78
C SER A 254 119.64 56.73 38.31
N ALA A 255 119.51 55.71 37.48
CA ALA A 255 120.65 55.01 36.88
C ALA A 255 121.38 55.87 35.82
N GLU A 256 120.66 56.68 35.05
CA GLU A 256 121.25 57.63 34.09
C GLU A 256 121.99 58.77 34.82
N ASP A 257 121.42 59.33 35.89
CA ASP A 257 122.08 60.31 36.77
C ASP A 257 123.37 59.72 37.36
N HIS A 258 123.32 58.50 37.91
CA HIS A 258 124.52 57.81 38.42
C HIS A 258 125.58 57.52 37.33
N LEU A 259 125.17 57.27 36.08
CA LEU A 259 126.10 57.15 34.97
C LEU A 259 126.71 58.50 34.57
N SER A 260 125.99 59.61 34.75
CA SER A 260 126.53 60.97 34.58
C SER A 260 127.54 61.30 35.68
N ASP A 261 127.19 61.09 36.95
CA ASP A 261 128.10 61.24 38.11
C ASP A 261 129.41 60.45 37.90
N LEU A 262 129.31 59.19 37.46
CA LEU A 262 130.48 58.34 37.19
C LEU A 262 131.30 58.81 35.99
N GLN A 263 130.68 59.42 34.98
CA GLN A 263 131.40 60.02 33.84
C GLN A 263 132.11 61.33 34.22
N GLU A 264 131.50 62.18 35.03
CA GLU A 264 132.16 63.36 35.60
C GLU A 264 133.32 62.96 36.51
N LEU A 265 133.12 61.97 37.39
CA LEU A 265 134.16 61.47 38.27
C LEU A 265 135.31 60.81 37.49
N LEU A 266 135.02 60.06 36.42
CA LEU A 266 136.03 59.45 35.56
C LEU A 266 136.79 60.48 34.72
N THR A 267 136.15 61.55 34.23
CA THR A 267 136.83 62.65 33.54
C THR A 267 137.67 63.49 34.51
N ALA A 268 137.18 63.74 35.73
CA ALA A 268 137.95 64.38 36.80
C ALA A 268 139.19 63.55 37.20
N LEU A 269 139.03 62.23 37.39
CA LEU A 269 140.13 61.32 37.73
C LEU A 269 141.13 61.19 36.57
N THR A 270 140.66 61.17 35.32
CA THR A 270 141.52 61.21 34.13
C THR A 270 142.29 62.54 34.04
N GLY A 271 141.64 63.66 34.38
CA GLY A 271 142.29 64.97 34.51
C GLY A 271 143.33 65.01 35.62
N GLU A 272 143.10 64.35 36.76
CA GLU A 272 144.09 64.22 37.83
C GLU A 272 145.24 63.30 37.41
N VAL A 273 144.99 62.20 36.71
CA VAL A 273 146.04 61.33 36.15
C VAL A 273 146.88 62.09 35.11
N ALA A 274 146.27 62.92 34.26
CA ALA A 274 146.97 63.80 33.33
C ALA A 274 147.79 64.89 34.06
N SER A 275 147.26 65.45 35.15
CA SER A 275 147.97 66.40 36.00
C SER A 275 149.17 65.74 36.71
N ARG A 276 148.99 64.55 37.29
CA ARG A 276 150.06 63.79 37.96
C ARG A 276 151.09 63.25 36.98
N SER A 277 150.71 62.86 35.76
CA SER A 277 151.67 62.46 34.73
C SER A 277 152.46 63.67 34.19
N ALA A 278 151.83 64.84 34.01
CA ALA A 278 152.55 66.07 33.72
C ALA A 278 153.51 66.49 34.85
N GLN A 279 153.10 66.37 36.12
CA GLN A 279 153.97 66.60 37.29
C GLN A 279 155.13 65.58 37.35
N LEU A 280 154.89 64.30 37.05
CA LEU A 280 155.93 63.29 36.94
C LEU A 280 156.91 63.61 35.79
N LEU A 281 156.41 64.06 34.65
CA LEU A 281 157.22 64.45 33.50
C LEU A 281 158.05 65.71 33.81
N GLU A 282 157.51 66.68 34.56
CA GLU A 282 158.29 67.81 35.09
C GLU A 282 159.35 67.35 36.12
N VAL A 283 159.02 66.40 36.99
CA VAL A 283 159.98 65.77 37.93
C VAL A 283 161.06 65.01 37.18
N GLU A 284 160.74 64.30 36.11
CA GLU A 284 161.72 63.62 35.24
C GLU A 284 162.58 64.61 34.47
N GLN A 285 162.02 65.68 33.90
CA GLN A 285 162.80 66.78 33.31
C GLN A 285 163.73 67.44 34.34
N ARG A 286 163.28 67.59 35.58
CA ARG A 286 164.07 68.13 36.70
C ARG A 286 165.17 67.16 37.17
N ILE A 287 164.94 65.84 37.07
CA ILE A 287 165.96 64.80 37.31
C ILE A 287 166.96 64.73 36.13
N ALA A 288 166.51 64.93 34.90
CA ALA A 288 167.36 65.01 33.71
C ALA A 288 168.25 66.28 33.72
N ALA A 289 167.68 67.42 34.12
CA ALA A 289 168.41 68.68 34.33
C ALA A 289 169.47 68.59 35.45
N LEU A 290 169.34 67.61 36.36
CA LEU A 290 170.34 67.30 37.39
C LEU A 290 171.44 66.32 36.91
N ARG A 291 171.46 65.89 35.63
CA ARG A 291 172.30 64.76 35.17
C ARG A 291 173.17 64.96 33.92
N ALA A 292 173.15 66.11 33.24
CA ALA A 292 174.00 66.35 32.07
C ALA A 292 174.46 67.83 32.00
N GLY A 293 175.73 68.15 31.68
CA GLY A 293 176.87 67.28 31.39
C GLY A 293 176.91 66.81 29.92
N THR A 294 177.56 67.59 29.06
CA THR A 294 177.65 67.44 27.59
C THR A 294 178.45 66.20 27.13
N PRO A 295 178.41 65.82 25.83
CA PRO A 295 177.42 65.02 25.06
C PRO A 295 177.98 63.56 24.81
N PRO A 296 177.69 62.74 23.75
CA PRO A 296 176.73 62.83 22.62
C PRO A 296 175.98 61.52 22.18
N ALA A 297 175.04 61.68 21.22
CA ALA A 297 174.73 60.84 20.04
C ALA A 297 174.25 59.34 20.07
N ALA A 298 173.40 59.03 19.06
CA ALA A 298 173.37 57.81 18.20
C ALA A 298 172.39 56.61 18.45
N GLY A 299 171.12 56.75 18.03
CA GLY A 299 170.26 55.70 17.41
C GLY A 299 169.93 54.41 18.21
N PRO A 300 169.36 53.34 17.59
CA PRO A 300 168.68 53.24 16.28
C PRO A 300 167.30 52.50 16.31
N ALA A 301 166.61 52.43 15.16
CA ALA A 301 165.61 51.40 14.75
C ALA A 301 164.30 51.14 15.56
N GLY A 302 163.32 50.49 14.92
CA GLY A 302 162.09 49.90 15.52
C GLY A 302 162.24 48.37 15.75
N PRO A 303 161.16 47.54 15.76
CA PRO A 303 159.78 47.76 15.26
C PRO A 303 158.66 47.21 16.20
N GLU A 304 157.55 46.74 15.60
CA GLU A 304 156.45 45.85 16.07
C GLU A 304 156.91 44.60 16.89
N PRO A 305 156.05 43.80 17.62
CA PRO A 305 154.69 43.37 17.21
C PRO A 305 153.61 42.96 18.28
N MET A 306 152.47 42.48 17.73
CA MET A 306 151.31 41.66 18.16
C MET A 306 151.15 40.97 19.56
N ALA A 307 149.90 40.52 19.80
CA ALA A 307 149.42 39.26 20.45
C ALA A 307 148.87 39.33 21.91
N GLU A 308 147.97 38.43 22.41
CA GLU A 308 146.88 37.59 21.82
C GLU A 308 146.06 36.88 22.98
N GLU A 309 144.86 36.35 22.67
CA GLU A 309 144.10 35.28 23.38
C GLU A 309 143.46 35.47 24.80
N ALA A 310 142.75 34.43 25.30
CA ALA A 310 141.81 34.43 26.46
C ALA A 310 142.10 33.31 27.52
N PRO A 311 141.35 32.19 27.77
CA PRO A 311 139.97 31.76 27.43
C PRO A 311 139.13 31.01 28.55
N GLN A 312 137.82 30.77 28.28
CA GLN A 312 136.95 29.62 28.68
C GLN A 312 136.66 29.19 30.15
N ALA A 313 135.40 28.77 30.42
CA ALA A 313 135.01 27.41 30.91
C ALA A 313 133.46 27.18 30.99
N ALA A 314 133.01 25.92 30.95
CA ALA A 314 131.61 25.45 31.13
C ALA A 314 131.59 24.09 31.91
N PRO A 315 130.43 23.44 32.16
CA PRO A 315 130.07 22.22 31.39
C PRO A 315 128.54 21.93 31.21
N MET A 316 128.19 20.76 30.62
CA MET A 316 126.83 20.31 30.21
C MET A 316 126.36 18.99 30.88
N VAL A 317 125.18 18.48 30.47
CA VAL A 317 124.73 17.06 30.18
C VAL A 317 123.17 17.00 30.28
N GLU A 318 122.37 16.27 29.48
CA GLU A 318 122.60 15.36 28.32
C GLU A 318 122.05 16.00 26.99
N GLY A 319 121.20 15.49 26.06
CA GLY A 319 120.37 14.27 25.81
C GLY A 319 118.88 14.61 25.54
N GLU A 320 118.07 13.95 24.69
CA GLU A 320 118.28 12.87 23.69
C GLU A 320 117.07 12.80 22.67
N ALA A 321 117.06 11.82 21.73
CA ALA A 321 116.17 11.63 20.55
C ALA A 321 114.66 11.25 20.79
N GLU A 322 113.74 11.12 19.80
CA GLU A 322 113.81 11.00 18.31
C GLU A 322 112.53 11.53 17.57
N ARG A 323 112.35 11.30 16.25
CA ARG A 323 111.26 11.79 15.34
C ARG A 323 110.73 10.63 14.44
N PRO A 324 109.87 10.75 13.37
CA PRO A 324 109.06 11.87 12.81
C PRO A 324 107.61 11.55 12.26
N ALA A 325 106.89 12.61 11.79
CA ALA A 325 106.00 12.71 10.59
C ALA A 325 104.62 11.96 10.41
N ALA A 326 103.52 12.76 10.39
CA ALA A 326 102.55 13.04 9.27
C ALA A 326 101.94 11.94 8.34
N PRO A 327 100.84 12.19 7.57
CA PRO A 327 99.65 13.08 7.71
C PRO A 327 98.29 12.34 7.44
N MET A 328 97.17 13.08 7.23
CA MET A 328 95.83 12.56 6.86
C MET A 328 95.72 11.97 5.44
N PRO A 329 94.71 11.11 5.16
CA PRO A 329 93.49 11.56 4.46
C PRO A 329 92.16 10.93 4.99
N ALA A 330 91.04 11.14 4.29
CA ALA A 330 89.71 10.56 4.55
C ALA A 330 89.30 9.53 3.48
N ASP A 331 88.33 8.62 3.75
CA ASP A 331 86.94 8.74 3.27
C ASP A 331 85.98 7.58 3.73
N ASP A 332 84.67 7.81 3.60
CA ASP A 332 83.51 6.90 3.44
C ASP A 332 83.09 5.85 4.54
N ALA A 333 81.96 5.14 4.30
CA ALA A 333 80.91 4.86 5.30
C ALA A 333 80.66 3.40 5.80
N ALA A 334 79.70 3.32 6.76
CA ALA A 334 78.75 2.23 7.09
C ALA A 334 79.06 1.14 8.17
N GLN A 335 78.35 1.24 9.31
CA GLN A 335 77.49 0.25 10.07
C GLN A 335 77.85 -1.27 10.19
N PRO A 336 77.30 -2.08 11.15
CA PRO A 336 76.27 -1.81 12.19
C PRO A 336 76.54 -2.37 13.64
N ALA A 337 75.52 -2.25 14.51
CA ALA A 337 75.10 -3.18 15.61
C ALA A 337 75.61 -3.06 17.09
N ALA A 338 74.65 -2.78 17.99
CA ALA A 338 74.22 -3.46 19.26
C ALA A 338 75.25 -4.16 20.22
N PRO A 339 75.03 -4.23 21.56
CA PRO A 339 73.71 -4.34 22.25
C PRO A 339 73.51 -3.56 23.59
N MET A 340 72.41 -3.86 24.31
CA MET A 340 72.03 -3.46 25.68
C MET A 340 72.74 -4.36 26.76
N PRO A 341 72.51 -4.33 28.11
CA PRO A 341 71.24 -4.17 28.88
C PRO A 341 71.35 -3.41 30.25
N GLU A 342 70.43 -3.70 31.20
CA GLU A 342 70.34 -3.27 32.63
C GLU A 342 69.93 -1.78 32.86
N GLY A 343 69.18 -1.36 33.89
CA GLY A 343 68.42 -2.05 34.96
C GLY A 343 67.91 -1.07 36.04
N ASP A 344 66.99 -1.36 36.99
CA ASP A 344 66.02 -2.46 37.14
C ASP A 344 65.00 -2.22 38.30
N GLU A 345 63.80 -2.84 38.21
CA GLU A 345 62.86 -3.33 39.27
C GLU A 345 61.98 -2.43 40.22
N ASP A 346 61.00 -3.13 40.85
CA ASP A 346 60.07 -2.84 41.98
C ASP A 346 58.92 -1.80 41.87
N ALA A 347 57.75 -1.96 42.54
CA ALA A 347 57.00 -3.14 43.04
C ALA A 347 55.59 -2.80 43.61
N ALA A 348 54.78 -3.84 43.84
CA ALA A 348 53.63 -3.93 44.77
C ALA A 348 52.26 -3.27 44.40
N ALA A 349 51.21 -3.82 45.03
CA ALA A 349 49.78 -3.50 44.88
C ALA A 349 49.05 -3.84 46.22
N PRO A 350 47.71 -3.96 46.27
CA PRO A 350 46.64 -2.97 46.03
C PRO A 350 45.90 -2.61 47.36
N LEU A 351 44.84 -1.77 47.34
CA LEU A 351 43.52 -2.02 48.01
C LEU A 351 42.54 -0.82 48.07
N THR A 352 41.25 -1.16 48.28
CA THR A 352 40.12 -0.36 48.83
C THR A 352 39.46 0.77 48.02
N ALA A 353 38.12 0.87 48.20
CA ALA A 353 37.22 1.93 47.75
C ALA A 353 36.81 2.85 48.92
N PRO A 354 35.92 3.83 48.70
CA PRO A 354 34.60 3.74 49.34
C PRO A 354 33.40 4.13 48.43
N GLU A 355 32.18 4.12 49.00
CA GLU A 355 30.90 4.25 48.27
C GLU A 355 30.53 5.67 47.78
N GLY A 356 29.58 5.72 46.83
CA GLY A 356 28.87 6.93 46.40
C GLY A 356 27.52 6.57 45.76
N ASP A 357 26.43 6.73 46.50
CA ASP A 357 25.08 6.29 46.13
C ASP A 357 24.24 7.37 45.44
N GLN A 358 23.54 7.01 44.35
CA GLN A 358 22.20 7.51 44.02
C GLN A 358 21.56 6.71 42.88
N ALA A 359 20.47 5.99 43.18
CA ALA A 359 19.67 5.28 42.19
C ALA A 359 18.67 6.21 41.46
N ALA A 360 18.39 5.90 40.19
CA ALA A 360 17.28 6.50 39.45
C ALA A 360 15.93 5.88 39.87
N ALA A 361 14.92 6.70 40.07
CA ALA A 361 13.55 6.26 40.37
C ALA A 361 12.56 6.86 39.35
N ALA A 362 11.79 6.01 38.67
CA ALA A 362 10.70 6.42 37.79
C ALA A 362 9.42 6.71 38.60
N PRO A 363 8.56 7.65 38.17
CA PRO A 363 7.28 7.92 38.83
C PRO A 363 6.25 6.82 38.52
N ALA A 364 5.48 6.43 39.54
CA ALA A 364 4.29 5.59 39.37
C ALA A 364 3.05 6.42 39.03
N VAL A 365 2.03 5.76 38.44
CA VAL A 365 0.70 6.34 38.19
C VAL A 365 -0.35 5.32 38.62
N ASP A 366 -1.35 5.74 39.40
CA ASP A 366 -2.43 4.87 39.89
C ASP A 366 -3.48 4.56 38.80
N GLY A 367 -4.00 3.32 38.82
CA GLY A 367 -5.10 2.85 37.98
C GLY A 367 -5.75 1.59 38.58
N PRO A 368 -7.09 1.50 38.72
CA PRO A 368 -7.72 0.58 39.66
C PRO A 368 -8.04 -0.83 39.13
N THR A 369 -8.24 -1.75 40.09
CA THR A 369 -8.65 -3.14 39.89
C THR A 369 -10.04 -3.31 39.27
N GLY A 370 -10.17 -4.21 38.30
CA GLY A 370 -11.43 -4.82 37.85
C GLY A 370 -11.27 -6.35 37.74
N ALA A 371 -12.32 -7.13 38.02
CA ALA A 371 -12.22 -8.58 38.15
C ALA A 371 -13.22 -9.35 37.28
N ALA A 372 -12.76 -10.47 36.68
CA ALA A 372 -13.57 -11.51 36.06
C ALA A 372 -12.87 -12.89 36.22
N PRO A 373 -13.60 -14.02 36.28
CA PRO A 373 -13.04 -15.31 36.71
C PRO A 373 -12.76 -16.33 35.58
N ASN A 374 -11.87 -17.29 35.86
CA ASN A 374 -11.71 -18.53 35.08
C ASN A 374 -12.93 -19.46 35.21
N VAL A 375 -13.46 -19.97 34.09
CA VAL A 375 -14.20 -21.25 34.05
C VAL A 375 -13.97 -21.96 32.70
N PHE A 376 -14.08 -23.29 32.71
CA PHE A 376 -14.10 -24.22 31.57
C PHE A 376 -12.87 -24.30 30.65
N GLY A 377 -12.18 -25.44 30.77
CA GLY A 377 -11.51 -26.07 29.64
C GLY A 377 -12.22 -27.37 29.25
N MET A 378 -11.90 -27.90 28.06
CA MET A 378 -12.15 -29.29 27.67
C MET A 378 -10.91 -29.82 26.96
N ALA A 379 -10.64 -31.13 27.08
CA ALA A 379 -9.45 -31.76 26.53
C ALA A 379 -9.73 -33.15 25.93
N THR A 380 -9.41 -33.31 24.65
CA THR A 380 -9.27 -34.56 23.88
C THR A 380 -8.24 -34.26 22.79
N VAL A 381 -7.02 -34.80 22.73
CA VAL A 381 -6.55 -36.20 22.81
C VAL A 381 -6.98 -37.05 21.60
N PHE A 382 -6.08 -37.18 20.62
CA PHE A 382 -5.77 -38.36 19.78
C PHE A 382 -4.47 -38.02 18.96
N PRO A 383 -3.74 -38.97 18.31
CA PRO A 383 -2.30 -39.08 18.62
C PRO A 383 -1.31 -39.24 17.44
N GLY A 384 -0.05 -38.92 17.71
CA GLY A 384 1.15 -39.74 17.45
C GLY A 384 1.48 -40.31 16.06
N ASN A 385 2.72 -40.03 15.63
CA ASN A 385 3.60 -40.87 14.78
C ASN A 385 3.17 -41.09 13.30
N ASN A 386 4.08 -41.07 12.31
CA ASN A 386 5.54 -41.25 12.32
C ASN A 386 6.26 -40.25 11.38
N ALA A 387 7.58 -40.15 11.53
CA ALA A 387 8.46 -39.79 10.42
C ALA A 387 8.97 -41.07 9.75
N ASP A 388 9.07 -41.08 8.42
CA ASP A 388 9.95 -41.99 7.67
C ASP A 388 10.38 -41.30 6.37
N ALA A 389 11.61 -41.55 5.93
CA ALA A 389 12.23 -40.83 4.82
C ALA A 389 12.61 -41.79 3.69
N LEU A 390 12.18 -41.48 2.46
CA LEU A 390 12.51 -42.22 1.24
C LEU A 390 12.57 -41.28 0.03
N ALA A 391 13.78 -40.97 -0.43
CA ALA A 391 14.03 -40.69 -1.84
C ALA A 391 14.18 -42.04 -2.59
N PRO A 392 13.97 -42.09 -3.91
CA PRO A 392 15.12 -41.86 -4.78
C PRO A 392 14.82 -41.12 -6.11
N ASP A 393 15.93 -40.83 -6.80
CA ASP A 393 16.12 -40.41 -8.20
C ASP A 393 14.96 -40.61 -9.20
N ALA A 394 14.66 -39.57 -9.99
CA ALA A 394 15.08 -39.50 -11.41
C ALA A 394 14.60 -38.21 -12.11
N MET A 395 15.46 -37.59 -12.94
CA MET A 395 15.00 -36.75 -14.06
C MET A 395 14.58 -37.64 -15.23
N PRO A 396 13.66 -37.18 -16.08
CA PRO A 396 14.04 -37.03 -17.49
C PRO A 396 13.82 -35.60 -18.03
N LEU A 397 14.37 -35.38 -19.23
CA LEU A 397 14.29 -34.14 -19.99
C LEU A 397 12.90 -33.93 -20.60
N ALA A 398 12.66 -32.71 -21.10
CA ALA A 398 11.47 -32.37 -21.88
C ALA A 398 11.35 -33.18 -23.18
N GLU A 399 10.12 -33.48 -23.58
CA GLU A 399 9.73 -33.68 -24.98
C GLU A 399 8.29 -33.18 -25.18
N GLU A 400 7.90 -32.93 -26.42
CA GLU A 400 6.77 -32.06 -26.77
C GLU A 400 5.39 -32.75 -26.65
N ALA A 401 4.36 -31.97 -26.30
CA ALA A 401 2.96 -32.34 -26.42
C ALA A 401 2.21 -31.26 -27.22
N SER A 402 2.27 -31.35 -28.55
CA SER A 402 1.69 -30.37 -29.46
C SER A 402 0.22 -30.64 -29.79
N ALA A 403 -0.50 -29.54 -30.09
CA ALA A 403 -1.78 -29.46 -30.80
C ALA A 403 -3.01 -30.19 -30.21
N ALA A 404 -3.90 -29.37 -29.64
CA ALA A 404 -5.30 -29.36 -30.05
C ALA A 404 -5.81 -27.91 -30.00
N GLU A 405 -6.15 -27.31 -31.15
CA GLU A 405 -6.66 -25.93 -31.18
C GLU A 405 -7.98 -25.78 -30.42
N GLY A 406 -7.94 -25.03 -29.32
CA GLY A 406 -9.06 -24.24 -28.83
C GLY A 406 -8.74 -22.78 -29.12
N ASP A 407 -9.25 -22.25 -30.24
CA ASP A 407 -8.96 -20.89 -30.74
C ASP A 407 -9.65 -19.84 -29.86
N ALA A 408 -8.95 -19.42 -28.80
CA ALA A 408 -9.27 -18.26 -27.98
C ALA A 408 -8.49 -17.05 -28.49
N PRO A 409 -9.11 -15.84 -28.57
CA PRO A 409 -8.46 -14.68 -29.17
C PRO A 409 -7.22 -14.23 -28.40
N ALA A 410 -6.22 -13.72 -29.12
CA ALA A 410 -5.00 -13.14 -28.54
C ALA A 410 -5.33 -11.83 -27.79
N ALA A 411 -5.60 -11.97 -26.49
CA ALA A 411 -6.27 -10.95 -25.70
C ALA A 411 -5.33 -9.90 -25.07
N GLY A 412 -4.00 -10.08 -25.13
CA GLY A 412 -3.03 -9.07 -24.71
C GLY A 412 -3.05 -7.77 -25.54
N SER A 413 -3.55 -7.81 -26.78
CA SER A 413 -3.45 -6.69 -27.73
C SER A 413 -4.28 -5.44 -27.39
N GLU A 414 -5.29 -5.54 -26.52
CA GLU A 414 -6.13 -4.39 -26.13
C GLU A 414 -5.44 -3.43 -25.13
N LEU A 415 -4.37 -3.86 -24.47
CA LEU A 415 -3.55 -3.03 -23.58
C LEU A 415 -2.17 -2.66 -24.17
N ALA A 416 -1.89 -2.98 -25.44
CA ALA A 416 -0.60 -2.70 -26.06
C ALA A 416 -0.35 -1.18 -26.21
N GLY A 417 0.72 -0.67 -25.58
CA GLY A 417 1.05 0.76 -25.56
C GLY A 417 1.97 1.18 -24.41
N GLU A 418 2.35 2.46 -24.41
CA GLU A 418 3.01 3.12 -23.28
C GLU A 418 1.98 3.91 -22.45
N TYR A 419 2.05 3.77 -21.13
CA TYR A 419 1.15 4.40 -20.16
C TYR A 419 1.94 4.98 -19.00
N SER A 420 1.33 5.94 -18.29
CA SER A 420 1.94 6.62 -17.15
C SER A 420 0.95 6.80 -16.00
N TRP A 421 1.43 6.61 -14.78
CA TRP A 421 0.76 6.94 -13.52
C TRP A 421 1.74 7.69 -12.61
N GLY A 422 1.67 9.01 -12.61
CA GLY A 422 2.54 9.89 -11.82
C GLY A 422 4.01 9.84 -12.27
N GLN A 423 4.81 8.98 -11.63
CA GLN A 423 6.21 8.71 -11.99
C GLN A 423 6.44 7.26 -12.46
N LEU A 424 5.43 6.39 -12.32
CA LEU A 424 5.47 5.03 -12.83
C LEU A 424 5.13 5.05 -14.32
N MET A 425 6.05 4.54 -15.13
CA MET A 425 5.81 4.21 -16.53
C MET A 425 5.50 2.72 -16.64
N ALA A 426 4.56 2.37 -17.51
CA ALA A 426 4.27 0.99 -17.90
C ALA A 426 4.24 0.91 -19.43
N ALA A 427 4.92 -0.08 -20.00
CA ALA A 427 4.86 -0.38 -21.42
C ALA A 427 4.45 -1.84 -21.59
N PHE A 428 3.40 -2.06 -22.38
CA PHE A 428 2.90 -3.37 -22.78
C PHE A 428 3.12 -3.54 -24.28
N HIS A 429 3.47 -4.74 -24.73
CA HIS A 429 3.91 -5.00 -26.11
C HIS A 429 3.07 -6.09 -26.77
N ASP A 430 2.95 -6.03 -28.10
CA ASP A 430 2.20 -7.01 -28.91
C ASP A 430 2.75 -8.46 -28.85
N ASP A 431 3.91 -8.66 -28.21
CA ASP A 431 4.55 -9.96 -27.97
C ASP A 431 4.30 -10.53 -26.56
N GLU A 432 3.25 -10.04 -25.89
CA GLU A 432 2.83 -10.43 -24.53
C GLU A 432 3.89 -10.13 -23.44
N THR A 433 4.90 -9.29 -23.75
CA THR A 433 5.84 -8.77 -22.76
C THR A 433 5.41 -7.41 -22.19
N PHE A 434 5.78 -7.16 -20.93
CA PHE A 434 5.60 -5.87 -20.29
C PHE A 434 6.87 -5.39 -19.58
N ARG A 435 6.96 -4.07 -19.37
CA ARG A 435 7.99 -3.43 -18.54
C ARG A 435 7.39 -2.29 -17.72
N MET A 436 7.79 -2.18 -16.46
CA MET A 436 7.38 -1.10 -15.55
C MET A 436 8.57 -0.51 -14.82
N TRP A 437 8.67 0.82 -14.76
CA TRP A 437 9.84 1.51 -14.21
C TRP A 437 9.51 2.91 -13.68
N GLY A 438 10.39 3.46 -12.83
CA GLY A 438 10.40 4.90 -12.50
C GLY A 438 9.99 5.30 -11.09
N ILE A 439 9.52 4.38 -10.25
CA ILE A 439 9.26 4.64 -8.81
C ILE A 439 10.22 3.85 -7.92
N ARG A 440 10.31 4.19 -6.63
CA ARG A 440 11.25 3.52 -5.70
C ARG A 440 10.98 2.03 -5.55
N ASP A 441 9.71 1.65 -5.49
CA ASP A 441 9.25 0.29 -5.21
C ASP A 441 9.10 -0.57 -6.49
N ILE A 442 9.17 0.07 -7.68
CA ILE A 442 9.26 -0.54 -9.00
C ILE A 442 10.32 0.24 -9.80
N PRO A 443 11.63 0.00 -9.55
CA PRO A 443 12.70 0.77 -10.17
C PRO A 443 12.81 0.45 -11.66
N ASP A 444 12.89 -0.84 -12.01
CA ASP A 444 12.81 -1.40 -13.36
C ASP A 444 12.47 -2.90 -13.24
N ILE A 445 11.34 -3.33 -13.80
CA ILE A 445 10.91 -4.74 -13.88
C ILE A 445 10.37 -5.04 -15.28
N SER A 446 10.51 -6.29 -15.72
CA SER A 446 9.93 -6.81 -16.97
C SER A 446 9.51 -8.27 -16.83
N GLY A 447 8.42 -8.65 -17.48
CA GLY A 447 7.87 -10.01 -17.47
C GLY A 447 6.89 -10.24 -18.61
N THR A 448 6.07 -11.28 -18.48
CA THR A 448 4.96 -11.57 -19.40
C THR A 448 3.64 -11.05 -18.82
N TYR A 449 2.68 -10.70 -19.68
CA TYR A 449 1.33 -10.32 -19.27
C TYR A 449 0.27 -11.05 -20.10
N ALA A 450 -0.85 -11.36 -19.45
CA ALA A 450 -2.08 -11.80 -20.09
C ALA A 450 -3.22 -10.91 -19.62
N PHE A 451 -4.09 -10.48 -20.54
CA PHE A 451 -5.30 -9.72 -20.26
C PHE A 451 -6.48 -10.44 -20.91
N ASP A 452 -7.65 -10.50 -20.27
CA ASP A 452 -8.84 -11.20 -20.79
C ASP A 452 -10.05 -10.29 -21.08
N GLY A 453 -9.92 -8.98 -20.84
CA GLY A 453 -10.99 -7.98 -20.92
C GLY A 453 -11.43 -7.44 -19.55
N GLU A 454 -11.19 -8.17 -18.46
CA GLU A 454 -11.55 -7.76 -17.08
C GLU A 454 -10.37 -7.93 -16.11
N LEU A 455 -9.51 -8.93 -16.31
CA LEU A 455 -8.38 -9.27 -15.45
C LEU A 455 -7.04 -9.21 -16.21
N LEU A 456 -6.07 -8.50 -15.65
CA LEU A 456 -4.67 -8.44 -16.08
C LEU A 456 -3.82 -9.29 -15.13
N SER A 457 -3.21 -10.35 -15.65
CA SER A 457 -2.23 -11.19 -14.96
C SER A 457 -0.82 -10.81 -15.41
N LEU A 458 0.08 -10.55 -14.44
CA LEU A 458 1.49 -10.27 -14.66
C LEU A 458 2.34 -11.44 -14.13
N THR A 459 3.18 -12.01 -14.99
CA THR A 459 3.87 -13.30 -14.79
C THR A 459 5.35 -13.23 -15.15
N GLU A 460 6.13 -14.23 -14.71
CA GLU A 460 7.56 -14.41 -15.03
C GLU A 460 8.46 -13.18 -14.81
N VAL A 461 8.13 -12.37 -13.79
CA VAL A 461 8.71 -11.04 -13.62
C VAL A 461 10.16 -11.09 -13.12
N THR A 462 11.01 -10.30 -13.77
CA THR A 462 12.45 -10.15 -13.52
C THR A 462 12.81 -8.67 -13.42
N GLY A 463 13.87 -8.32 -12.68
CA GLY A 463 14.33 -6.93 -12.52
C GLY A 463 14.84 -6.64 -11.11
N ASP A 464 15.08 -5.36 -10.81
CA ASP A 464 15.58 -4.87 -9.51
C ASP A 464 14.44 -4.54 -8.51
N GLY A 465 13.21 -5.00 -8.79
CA GLY A 465 12.01 -4.78 -7.96
C GLY A 465 11.57 -6.00 -7.13
N PRO A 466 10.39 -5.92 -6.47
CA PRO A 466 9.84 -6.98 -5.62
C PRO A 466 9.24 -8.14 -6.45
N THR A 467 10.11 -8.92 -7.08
CA THR A 467 9.75 -10.11 -7.88
C THR A 467 9.14 -11.25 -7.06
N ASP A 468 9.22 -11.18 -5.72
CA ASP A 468 8.61 -12.11 -4.76
C ASP A 468 7.08 -12.05 -4.70
N ARG A 469 6.45 -11.07 -5.35
CA ARG A 469 5.00 -10.81 -5.31
C ARG A 469 4.27 -11.08 -6.64
N PHE A 470 4.85 -11.92 -7.48
CA PHE A 470 4.25 -12.39 -8.72
C PHE A 470 4.00 -13.92 -8.67
N PRO A 471 2.94 -14.45 -9.32
CA PRO A 471 2.01 -13.77 -10.25
C PRO A 471 1.13 -12.73 -9.56
N MET A 472 0.86 -11.64 -10.29
CA MET A 472 0.04 -10.52 -9.80
C MET A 472 -1.19 -10.37 -10.68
N GLU A 473 -2.37 -10.28 -10.08
CA GLU A 473 -3.65 -10.24 -10.78
C GLU A 473 -4.41 -8.96 -10.41
N CYS A 474 -4.66 -8.11 -11.42
CA CYS A 474 -5.29 -6.82 -11.30
C CYS A 474 -6.62 -6.81 -12.06
N VAL A 475 -7.70 -6.37 -11.43
CA VAL A 475 -8.93 -6.03 -12.16
C VAL A 475 -8.69 -4.73 -12.92
N VAL A 476 -9.10 -4.67 -14.19
CA VAL A 476 -8.88 -3.52 -15.09
C VAL A 476 -10.21 -2.84 -15.39
N ALA A 477 -10.28 -1.53 -15.13
CA ALA A 477 -11.39 -0.69 -15.58
C ALA A 477 -10.90 0.28 -16.65
N ILE A 478 -11.19 -0.02 -17.93
CA ILE A 478 -10.85 0.86 -19.06
C ILE A 478 -11.71 2.13 -18.99
N ASN A 479 -11.09 3.31 -19.15
CA ASN A 479 -11.78 4.60 -19.11
C ASN A 479 -12.75 4.75 -20.30
N GLU A 480 -13.89 5.44 -20.11
CA GLU A 480 -14.89 5.68 -21.18
C GLU A 480 -14.34 6.39 -22.43
N ALA A 481 -13.19 7.07 -22.31
CA ALA A 481 -12.51 7.74 -23.42
C ALA A 481 -11.52 6.85 -24.19
N GLY A 482 -11.20 5.64 -23.70
CA GLY A 482 -10.26 4.70 -24.33
C GLY A 482 -8.78 5.12 -24.29
N ASP A 483 -8.45 6.16 -23.53
CA ASP A 483 -7.11 6.76 -23.41
C ASP A 483 -6.37 6.35 -22.12
N GLY A 484 -6.86 5.32 -21.42
CA GLY A 484 -6.26 4.81 -20.19
C GLY A 484 -7.15 3.80 -19.47
N PHE A 485 -6.63 3.27 -18.37
CA PHE A 485 -7.31 2.31 -17.50
C PHE A 485 -6.96 2.54 -16.03
N ALA A 486 -7.87 2.17 -15.13
CA ALA A 486 -7.58 2.02 -13.70
C ALA A 486 -7.29 0.54 -13.38
N LEU A 487 -6.36 0.29 -12.47
CA LEU A 487 -6.14 -1.01 -11.85
C LEU A 487 -6.79 -1.05 -10.46
N SER A 488 -7.22 -2.24 -10.05
CA SER A 488 -7.78 -2.52 -8.73
C SER A 488 -7.41 -3.95 -8.30
N PRO A 489 -7.31 -4.25 -6.99
CA PRO A 489 -6.82 -5.53 -6.52
C PRO A 489 -7.78 -6.70 -6.80
N SER A 490 -7.25 -7.81 -7.31
CA SER A 490 -7.98 -9.09 -7.35
C SER A 490 -7.70 -9.86 -6.06
N GLY A 491 -8.61 -9.74 -5.08
CA GLY A 491 -8.44 -10.32 -3.75
C GLY A 491 -7.23 -9.72 -3.02
N ASP A 492 -6.29 -10.57 -2.59
CA ASP A 492 -5.03 -10.15 -1.96
C ASP A 492 -3.94 -9.72 -2.98
N SER A 493 -4.23 -9.80 -4.29
CA SER A 493 -3.28 -9.52 -5.37
C SER A 493 -3.35 -8.07 -5.87
N CYS A 494 -2.29 -7.62 -6.55
CA CYS A 494 -2.17 -6.27 -7.15
C CYS A 494 -2.25 -5.05 -6.19
N LEU A 495 -2.17 -5.26 -4.86
CA LEU A 495 -2.19 -4.20 -3.83
C LEU A 495 -1.09 -3.11 -3.96
N ILE A 496 -0.08 -3.28 -4.80
CA ILE A 496 0.93 -2.24 -5.11
C ILE A 496 0.39 -1.19 -6.10
N LEU A 497 -0.60 -1.56 -6.90
CA LEU A 497 -1.18 -0.75 -7.98
C LEU A 497 -2.67 -0.45 -7.74
N ASP A 498 -3.14 -0.59 -6.50
CA ASP A 498 -4.51 -0.24 -6.11
C ASP A 498 -4.77 1.27 -6.35
N GLY A 499 -5.86 1.59 -7.03
CA GLY A 499 -6.19 2.94 -7.49
C GLY A 499 -5.24 3.51 -8.55
N ALA A 500 -4.31 2.72 -9.10
CA ALA A 500 -3.38 3.21 -10.12
C ALA A 500 -4.12 3.49 -11.44
N THR A 501 -4.09 4.74 -11.86
CA THR A 501 -4.79 5.26 -13.05
C THR A 501 -3.77 5.56 -14.14
N PHE A 502 -3.64 4.62 -15.07
CA PHE A 502 -2.69 4.64 -16.16
C PHE A 502 -3.28 5.37 -17.37
N THR A 503 -2.70 6.53 -17.70
CA THR A 503 -3.07 7.30 -18.89
C THR A 503 -2.07 7.02 -20.01
N ALA A 504 -2.58 6.77 -21.23
CA ALA A 504 -1.78 6.49 -22.41
C ALA A 504 -0.85 7.67 -22.73
N VAL A 505 0.44 7.37 -22.90
CA VAL A 505 1.45 8.35 -23.29
C VAL A 505 1.37 8.54 -24.80
N ALA A 506 0.85 9.70 -25.23
CA ALA A 506 0.74 10.01 -26.64
C ALA A 506 2.12 9.86 -27.34
N PRO A 507 2.23 9.05 -28.40
CA PRO A 507 3.52 8.64 -28.94
C PRO A 507 4.31 9.86 -29.41
N THR A 508 5.48 10.08 -28.79
CA THR A 508 6.39 11.16 -29.18
C THR A 508 6.83 10.97 -30.62
N ALA A 509 6.36 11.86 -31.51
CA ALA A 509 6.75 11.85 -32.91
C ALA A 509 8.26 12.17 -33.05
N GLN A 510 9.04 11.14 -33.44
CA GLN A 510 10.48 11.22 -33.68
C GLN A 510 10.80 11.75 -35.09
#